data_AF-A0A2N5U7L2-F1
#
_entry.id   AF-A0A2N5U7L2-F1
#
_cell.length_a   1.000
_cell.length_b   1.000
_cell.length_c   1.000
_cell.angle_alpha   90.00
_cell.angle_beta   90.00
_cell.angle_gamma   90.00
#
_symmetry.space_group_name_H-M   'P 1'
#
loop_
_entity.id
_entity.type
_entity.pdbx_description
1 polymer ?
#
loop_
_entity_poly.entity_id
_entity_poly.type
_entity_poly.pdbx_seq_one_letter_code
_entity_poly.pdbx_strand_id
1 'polypeptide(L)'
;MSNSRLRARVLQIDDSYLSRERPQVKISIPQDIDFNDHILSSVDMIEFHQDYAHIFLADGVQLADACNHQLVQTNGNSDNDQIIPLPNPWRIKASGRIICHVPITLYADDTSGNMSKQFNKHIYFFFTLSGLPSNLSNQEYNCQFLSTSNVASVLEMSEQIIAYLK
;
A
#
# COMPACT_ATOMS: atom_id res chain seq x y z
N MET A 1 13.18 -2.76 -26.43
CA MET A 1 12.70 -2.38 -25.09
C MET A 1 11.21 -2.66 -25.07
N SER A 2 10.73 -3.58 -24.22
CA SER A 2 9.28 -3.81 -24.09
C SER A 2 8.65 -2.54 -23.53
N ASN A 3 7.61 -2.04 -24.18
CA ASN A 3 6.91 -0.86 -23.74
C ASN A 3 5.94 -1.27 -22.62
N SER A 4 6.49 -1.55 -21.42
CA SER A 4 5.69 -1.95 -20.27
C SER A 4 4.93 -0.73 -19.74
N ARG A 5 3.63 -0.66 -20.03
CA ARG A 5 2.73 0.37 -19.51
C ARG A 5 2.20 -0.05 -18.15
N LEU A 6 2.34 0.84 -17.16
CA LEU A 6 1.73 0.66 -15.85
C LEU A 6 0.25 1.00 -15.95
N ARG A 7 -0.63 0.09 -15.51
CA ARG A 7 -2.08 0.28 -15.54
C ARG A 7 -2.65 0.09 -14.14
N ALA A 8 -3.64 0.90 -13.79
CA ALA A 8 -4.43 0.73 -12.58
C ALA A 8 -5.67 -0.14 -12.87
N ARG A 9 -6.08 -0.94 -11.88
CA ARG A 9 -7.40 -1.57 -11.84
C ARG A 9 -8.31 -0.61 -11.08
N VAL A 10 -9.37 -0.13 -11.73
CA VAL A 10 -10.23 0.91 -11.17
C VAL A 10 -11.70 0.54 -11.26
N LEU A 11 -12.44 0.92 -10.23
CA LEU A 11 -13.89 0.92 -10.26
C LEU A 11 -14.34 2.24 -10.88
N GLN A 12 -15.02 2.16 -12.02
CA GLN A 12 -15.59 3.34 -12.65
C GLN A 12 -16.93 3.65 -11.99
N ILE A 13 -17.03 4.81 -11.36
CA ILE A 13 -18.25 5.24 -10.67
C ILE A 13 -19.18 5.93 -11.68
N ASP A 14 -20.39 5.40 -11.81
CA ASP A 14 -21.50 5.97 -12.57
C ASP A 14 -22.74 6.14 -11.67
N ASP A 15 -23.87 6.53 -12.25
CA ASP A 15 -25.12 6.79 -11.52
C ASP A 15 -25.67 5.55 -10.77
N SER A 16 -25.26 4.33 -11.11
CA SER A 16 -25.71 3.11 -10.40
C SER A 16 -25.14 3.01 -8.98
N TYR A 17 -23.99 3.65 -8.72
CA TYR A 17 -23.34 3.69 -7.41
C TYR A 17 -23.76 4.94 -6.59
N LEU A 18 -24.58 5.81 -7.17
CA LEU A 18 -24.98 7.09 -6.58
C LEU A 18 -26.46 7.04 -6.18
N SER A 19 -26.76 7.16 -4.88
CA SER A 19 -28.11 7.49 -4.43
C SER A 19 -28.18 8.95 -3.97
N ARG A 20 -29.22 9.66 -4.41
CA ARG A 20 -29.41 11.08 -4.13
C ARG A 20 -30.57 11.29 -3.17
N GLU A 21 -30.26 11.74 -1.96
CA GLU A 21 -31.22 12.27 -1.00
C GLU A 21 -30.88 13.74 -0.80
N ARG A 22 -31.46 14.61 -1.65
CA ARG A 22 -31.08 16.04 -1.69
C ARG A 22 -31.10 16.65 -0.27
N PRO A 23 -30.02 17.33 0.16
CA PRO A 23 -28.86 17.80 -0.63
C PRO A 23 -27.65 16.83 -0.69
N GLN A 24 -27.75 15.62 -0.14
CA GLN A 24 -26.64 14.69 -0.01
C GLN A 24 -26.61 13.63 -1.13
N VAL A 25 -25.40 13.22 -1.49
CA VAL A 25 -25.14 12.12 -2.43
C VAL A 25 -24.45 11.01 -1.66
N LYS A 26 -25.08 9.84 -1.55
CA LYS A 26 -24.44 8.64 -1.01
C LYS A 26 -23.78 7.89 -2.16
N ILE A 27 -22.46 7.70 -2.06
CA ILE A 27 -21.68 6.90 -3.00
C ILE A 27 -21.48 5.53 -2.38
N SER A 28 -22.09 4.50 -2.94
CA SER A 28 -22.01 3.13 -2.43
C SER A 28 -21.19 2.28 -3.39
N ILE A 29 -20.10 1.68 -2.94
CA ILE A 29 -19.23 0.80 -3.74
C ILE A 29 -19.25 -0.63 -3.17
N PRO A 30 -18.98 -1.67 -3.98
CA PRO A 30 -18.95 -3.04 -3.48
C PRO A 30 -17.82 -3.28 -2.48
N GLN A 31 -18.08 -4.15 -1.51
CA GLN A 31 -17.06 -4.70 -0.60
C GLN A 31 -16.23 -5.79 -1.27
N ASP A 32 -15.02 -6.03 -0.74
CA ASP A 32 -14.17 -7.19 -1.03
C ASP A 32 -13.93 -7.46 -2.52
N ILE A 33 -13.76 -6.39 -3.32
CA ILE A 33 -13.52 -6.49 -4.76
C ILE A 33 -12.14 -7.11 -5.01
N ASP A 34 -12.10 -8.25 -5.70
CA ASP A 34 -10.84 -8.87 -6.13
C ASP A 34 -10.13 -8.04 -7.20
N PHE A 35 -8.80 -8.08 -7.24
CA PHE A 35 -8.01 -7.35 -8.24
C PHE A 35 -8.39 -7.69 -9.69
N ASN A 36 -8.78 -8.95 -9.94
CA ASN A 36 -9.18 -9.45 -11.25
C ASN A 36 -10.70 -9.41 -11.47
N ASP A 37 -11.44 -8.77 -10.57
CA ASP A 37 -12.89 -8.68 -10.71
C ASP A 37 -13.28 -7.99 -12.02
N HIS A 38 -14.28 -8.55 -12.70
CA HIS A 38 -14.84 -8.07 -13.95
C HIS A 38 -15.45 -6.66 -13.86
N ILE A 39 -15.88 -6.22 -12.68
CA ILE A 39 -16.39 -4.85 -12.48
C ILE A 39 -15.28 -3.79 -12.57
N LEU A 40 -14.02 -4.21 -12.44
CA LEU A 40 -12.87 -3.31 -12.53
C LEU A 40 -12.39 -3.18 -13.98
N SER A 41 -12.19 -1.93 -14.41
CA SER A 41 -11.58 -1.60 -15.69
C SER A 41 -10.08 -1.37 -15.53
N SER A 42 -9.32 -1.50 -16.64
CA SER A 42 -7.88 -1.23 -16.65
C SER A 42 -7.58 0.09 -17.34
N VAL A 43 -7.10 1.07 -16.58
CA VAL A 43 -6.84 2.42 -17.06
C VAL A 43 -5.34 2.68 -17.03
N ASP A 44 -4.79 3.31 -18.07
CA ASP A 44 -3.36 3.65 -18.10
C ASP A 44 -3.08 4.74 -17.06
N MET A 45 -1.96 4.62 -16.34
CA MET A 45 -1.59 5.60 -15.32
C MET A 45 -1.47 7.03 -15.87
N ILE A 46 -1.18 7.19 -17.17
CA ILE A 46 -1.11 8.50 -17.81
C ILE A 46 -2.47 9.23 -17.88
N GLU A 47 -3.59 8.51 -17.74
CA GLU A 47 -4.93 9.09 -17.81
C GLU A 47 -5.32 9.81 -16.49
N PHE A 48 -4.61 9.52 -15.39
CA PHE A 48 -4.83 10.13 -14.07
C PHE A 48 -4.12 11.48 -13.98
N HIS A 49 -4.79 12.54 -14.45
CA HIS A 49 -4.27 13.91 -14.47
C HIS A 49 -4.86 14.82 -13.39
N GLN A 50 -5.97 14.41 -12.77
CA GLN A 50 -6.69 15.15 -11.73
C GLN A 50 -6.89 14.28 -10.50
N ASP A 51 -7.07 14.93 -9.35
CA ASP A 51 -7.45 14.27 -8.11
C ASP A 51 -8.94 14.50 -7.78
N TYR A 52 -9.37 13.90 -6.68
CA TYR A 52 -10.75 13.99 -6.21
C TYR A 52 -11.22 15.44 -5.94
N ALA A 53 -10.30 16.39 -5.71
CA ALA A 53 -10.64 17.77 -5.40
C ALA A 53 -11.21 18.52 -6.61
N HIS A 54 -10.97 17.99 -7.82
CA HIS A 54 -11.45 18.55 -9.07
C HIS A 54 -12.78 17.94 -9.55
N ILE A 55 -13.38 17.04 -8.76
CA ILE A 55 -14.65 16.42 -9.14
C ILE A 55 -15.81 17.29 -8.64
N PHE A 56 -16.56 17.86 -9.58
CA PHE A 56 -17.74 18.68 -9.32
C PHE A 56 -18.99 18.01 -9.90
N LEU A 57 -20.09 18.12 -9.15
CA LEU A 57 -21.42 17.76 -9.62
C LEU A 57 -21.95 18.84 -10.59
N ALA A 58 -23.02 18.50 -11.32
CA ALA A 58 -23.62 19.41 -12.31
C ALA A 58 -24.16 20.73 -11.72
N ASP A 59 -24.44 20.75 -10.42
CA ASP A 59 -24.85 21.94 -9.65
C ASP A 59 -23.67 22.77 -9.14
N GLY A 60 -22.42 22.35 -9.45
CA GLY A 60 -21.20 23.02 -9.03
C GLY A 60 -20.71 22.66 -7.63
N VAL A 61 -21.41 21.79 -6.90
CA VAL A 61 -20.96 21.31 -5.58
C VAL A 61 -19.82 20.31 -5.76
N GLN A 62 -18.77 20.43 -4.96
CA GLN A 62 -17.67 19.47 -4.97
C GLN A 62 -18.16 18.10 -4.49
N LEU A 63 -17.75 17.03 -5.18
CA LEU A 63 -18.21 15.67 -4.86
C LEU A 63 -17.94 15.30 -3.39
N ALA A 64 -16.76 15.68 -2.88
CA ALA A 64 -16.37 15.43 -1.49
C ALA A 64 -17.32 16.08 -0.48
N ASP A 65 -17.77 17.30 -0.74
CA ASP A 65 -18.76 17.98 0.10
C ASP A 65 -20.13 17.32 -0.01
N ALA A 66 -20.54 17.00 -1.24
CA ALA A 66 -21.84 16.38 -1.52
C ALA A 66 -22.01 15.01 -0.87
N CYS A 67 -20.93 14.23 -0.74
CA CYS A 67 -20.92 12.93 -0.06
C CYS A 67 -20.48 13.01 1.41
N ASN A 68 -20.45 14.21 2.00
CA ASN A 68 -20.04 14.42 3.38
C ASN A 68 -18.69 13.78 3.71
N HIS A 69 -17.74 13.83 2.78
CA HIS A 69 -16.40 13.28 2.91
C HIS A 69 -16.37 11.77 3.19
N GLN A 70 -17.40 11.04 2.77
CA GLN A 70 -17.56 9.62 3.04
C GLN A 70 -18.02 8.85 1.79
N LEU A 71 -17.45 7.67 1.60
CA LEU A 71 -17.95 6.64 0.70
C LEU A 71 -18.44 5.46 1.54
N VAL A 72 -19.38 4.70 1.01
CA VAL A 72 -19.96 3.55 1.69
C VAL A 72 -19.58 2.30 0.94
N GLN A 73 -18.88 1.39 1.59
CA GLN A 73 -18.66 0.04 1.08
C GLN A 73 -19.82 -0.85 1.53
N THR A 74 -20.52 -1.51 0.61
CA THR A 74 -21.67 -2.36 0.91
C THR A 74 -21.60 -3.71 0.20
N ASN A 75 -22.20 -4.72 0.83
CA ASN A 75 -22.49 -6.03 0.22
C ASN A 75 -24.00 -6.24 -0.01
N GLY A 76 -24.80 -5.16 0.08
CA GLY A 76 -26.26 -5.19 0.00
C GLY A 76 -26.96 -5.41 1.35
N ASN A 77 -26.21 -5.66 2.43
CA ASN A 77 -26.72 -5.65 3.80
C ASN A 77 -26.20 -4.42 4.56
N SER A 78 -27.10 -3.49 4.87
CA SER A 78 -26.78 -2.23 5.55
C SER A 78 -26.08 -2.41 6.90
N ASP A 79 -26.28 -3.53 7.60
CA ASP A 79 -25.65 -3.79 8.90
C ASP A 79 -24.12 -3.97 8.78
N ASN A 80 -23.63 -4.32 7.59
CA ASN A 80 -22.21 -4.54 7.30
C ASN A 80 -21.58 -3.37 6.54
N ASP A 81 -22.29 -2.27 6.32
CA ASP A 81 -21.78 -1.13 5.56
C ASP A 81 -20.53 -0.54 6.26
N GLN A 82 -19.45 -0.37 5.49
CA GLN A 82 -18.21 0.25 5.98
C GLN A 82 -18.07 1.67 5.42
N ILE A 83 -17.74 2.61 6.30
CA ILE A 83 -17.49 3.99 5.89
C ILE A 83 -16.02 4.17 5.53
N ILE A 84 -15.76 4.57 4.29
CA ILE A 84 -14.44 4.96 3.82
C ILE A 84 -14.35 6.49 3.82
N PRO A 85 -13.40 7.08 4.56
CA PRO A 85 -13.15 8.52 4.50
C PRO A 85 -12.64 8.95 3.12
N LEU A 86 -13.16 10.08 2.64
CA LEU A 86 -12.72 10.78 1.43
C LEU A 86 -12.22 12.18 1.83
N PRO A 87 -10.94 12.54 1.56
CA PRO A 87 -9.93 11.71 0.92
C PRO A 87 -9.44 10.55 1.80
N ASN A 88 -8.81 9.57 1.15
CA ASN A 88 -8.09 8.51 1.85
C ASN A 88 -7.05 9.14 2.82
N PRO A 89 -7.02 8.76 4.12
CA PRO A 89 -6.12 9.31 5.13
C PRO A 89 -4.64 9.28 4.73
N TRP A 90 -4.22 8.29 3.94
CA TRP A 90 -2.87 8.21 3.41
C TRP A 90 -2.55 9.36 2.45
N ARG A 91 -3.53 9.85 1.69
CA ARG A 91 -3.36 11.02 0.82
C ARG A 91 -3.17 12.29 1.63
N ILE A 92 -3.87 12.42 2.76
CA ILE A 92 -3.65 13.53 3.71
C ILE A 92 -2.21 13.46 4.24
N LYS A 93 -1.79 12.29 4.72
CA LYS A 93 -0.42 12.08 5.24
C LYS A 93 0.66 12.33 4.19
N ALA A 94 0.39 11.98 2.94
CA ALA A 94 1.33 12.15 1.84
C ALA A 94 1.53 13.62 1.43
N SER A 95 0.55 14.51 1.68
CA SER A 95 0.66 15.96 1.39
C SER A 95 1.12 16.23 -0.05
N GLY A 96 0.41 15.64 -1.02
CA GLY A 96 0.71 15.78 -2.45
C GLY A 96 1.91 14.97 -2.96
N ARG A 97 2.61 14.22 -2.09
CA ARG A 97 3.69 13.32 -2.50
C ARG A 97 3.15 11.99 -3.02
N ILE A 98 3.95 11.35 -3.87
CA ILE A 98 3.66 9.99 -4.34
C ILE A 98 3.85 9.02 -3.16
N ILE A 99 2.88 8.12 -2.99
CA ILE A 99 2.99 7.00 -2.07
C ILE A 99 3.56 5.82 -2.84
N CYS A 100 4.77 5.40 -2.50
CA CYS A 100 5.41 4.23 -3.08
C CYS A 100 5.43 3.11 -2.04
N HIS A 101 4.89 1.96 -2.38
CA HIS A 101 5.11 0.75 -1.60
C HIS A 101 6.50 0.21 -1.92
N VAL A 102 7.36 0.16 -0.90
CA VAL A 102 8.73 -0.35 -1.02
C VAL A 102 8.83 -1.61 -0.16
N PRO A 103 8.51 -2.79 -0.72
CA PRO A 103 8.66 -4.04 0.00
C PRO A 103 10.14 -4.28 0.35
N ILE A 104 10.37 -4.88 1.52
CA ILE A 104 11.71 -5.27 1.98
C ILE A 104 11.77 -6.77 2.20
N THR A 105 12.92 -7.36 1.87
CA THR A 105 13.24 -8.75 2.18
C THR A 105 14.18 -8.76 3.38
N LEU A 106 13.67 -9.22 4.53
CA LEU A 106 14.45 -9.41 5.75
C LEU A 106 15.12 -10.78 5.74
N TYR A 107 16.39 -10.84 6.14
CA TYR A 107 17.11 -12.09 6.30
C TYR A 107 18.12 -12.00 7.44
N ALA A 108 18.45 -13.16 8.00
CA ALA A 108 19.49 -13.30 9.01
C ALA A 108 20.68 -14.05 8.42
N ASP A 109 21.89 -13.61 8.78
CA ASP A 109 23.14 -14.26 8.42
C ASP A 109 23.97 -14.57 9.66
N ASP A 110 24.67 -15.70 9.61
CA ASP A 110 25.53 -16.18 10.69
C ASP A 110 26.99 -16.03 10.28
N THR A 111 27.72 -15.12 10.94
CA THR A 111 29.14 -14.89 10.62
C THR A 111 30.09 -15.82 11.38
N SER A 112 29.63 -16.99 11.83
CA SER A 112 30.47 -18.00 12.49
C SER A 112 31.45 -18.66 11.50
N GLY A 113 32.52 -17.93 11.18
CA GLY A 113 33.62 -18.39 10.34
C GLY A 113 34.92 -17.61 10.53
N ASN A 114 34.98 -16.77 11.57
CA ASN A 114 36.12 -15.89 11.79
C ASN A 114 37.31 -16.71 12.30
N MET A 115 38.42 -16.75 11.54
CA MET A 115 39.56 -17.65 11.78
C MET A 115 40.16 -17.54 13.19
N SER A 116 40.06 -16.38 13.84
CA SER A 116 40.57 -16.14 15.18
C SER A 116 39.56 -16.38 16.31
N LYS A 117 38.26 -16.52 16.00
CA LYS A 117 37.17 -16.65 17.00
C LYS A 117 36.07 -17.59 16.50
N GLN A 118 36.47 -18.82 16.18
CA GLN A 118 35.60 -19.88 15.63
C GLN A 118 34.34 -20.17 16.48
N PHE A 119 34.36 -19.84 17.78
CA PHE A 119 33.25 -20.10 18.70
C PHE A 119 32.42 -18.87 19.08
N ASN A 120 32.74 -17.68 18.53
CA ASN A 120 31.97 -16.47 18.83
C ASN A 120 30.92 -16.26 17.73
N LYS A 121 29.80 -16.98 17.84
CA LYS A 121 28.68 -16.87 16.90
C LYS A 121 27.99 -15.53 17.07
N HIS A 122 27.86 -14.81 15.97
CA HIS A 122 27.05 -13.60 15.88
C HIS A 122 26.03 -13.78 14.77
N ILE A 123 24.77 -13.57 15.10
CA ILE A 123 23.68 -13.50 14.15
C ILE A 123 23.51 -12.04 13.78
N TYR A 124 23.45 -11.75 12.49
CA TYR A 124 23.19 -10.42 11.95
C TYR A 124 21.87 -10.44 11.21
N PHE A 125 21.10 -9.38 11.35
CA PHE A 125 19.89 -9.14 10.56
C PHE A 125 20.14 -8.02 9.56
N PHE A 126 19.70 -8.26 8.34
CA PHE A 126 19.76 -7.33 7.24
C PHE A 126 18.40 -7.23 6.56
N PHE A 127 18.21 -6.18 5.77
CA PHE A 127 17.16 -6.13 4.76
C PHE A 127 17.70 -5.63 3.43
N THR A 128 17.03 -6.03 2.35
CA THR A 128 17.21 -5.45 1.02
C THR A 128 15.86 -5.03 0.44
N LEU A 129 15.84 -4.09 -0.50
CA LEU A 129 14.61 -3.72 -1.19
C LEU A 129 14.18 -4.88 -2.10
N SER A 130 12.95 -5.37 -1.92
CA SER A 130 12.42 -6.47 -2.72
C SER A 130 12.17 -6.00 -4.16
N GLY A 131 12.37 -6.91 -5.12
CA GLY A 131 12.18 -6.64 -6.54
C GLY A 131 13.42 -6.10 -7.26
N LEU A 132 14.54 -5.90 -6.56
CA LEU A 132 15.82 -5.68 -7.21
C LEU A 132 16.28 -6.96 -7.95
N PRO A 133 16.83 -6.82 -9.18
CA PRO A 133 17.55 -7.91 -9.85
C PRO A 133 18.66 -8.48 -8.97
N SER A 134 18.92 -9.79 -9.05
CA SER A 134 19.87 -10.48 -8.16
C SER A 134 21.29 -9.88 -8.17
N ASN A 135 21.73 -9.38 -9.33
CA ASN A 135 23.04 -8.72 -9.45
C ASN A 135 23.11 -7.37 -8.73
N LEU A 136 21.97 -6.70 -8.51
CA LEU A 136 21.88 -5.48 -7.73
C LEU A 136 21.64 -5.79 -6.25
N SER A 137 20.71 -6.70 -5.92
CA SER A 137 20.40 -7.04 -4.51
C SER A 137 21.61 -7.54 -3.74
N ASN A 138 22.54 -8.22 -4.42
CA ASN A 138 23.77 -8.76 -3.81
C ASN A 138 24.90 -7.74 -3.67
N GLN A 139 24.70 -6.49 -4.09
CA GLN A 139 25.68 -5.42 -3.89
C GLN A 139 25.54 -4.86 -2.47
N GLU A 140 26.67 -4.63 -1.79
CA GLU A 140 26.71 -4.23 -0.38
C GLU A 140 25.84 -2.99 -0.07
N TYR A 141 25.78 -2.02 -0.99
CA TYR A 141 24.97 -0.81 -0.81
C TYR A 141 23.45 -1.09 -0.75
N ASN A 142 22.98 -2.26 -1.23
CA ASN A 142 21.59 -2.68 -1.16
C ASN A 142 21.30 -3.59 0.05
N CYS A 143 22.32 -3.95 0.83
CA CYS A 143 22.20 -4.75 2.05
C CYS A 143 22.27 -3.84 3.26
N GLN A 144 21.11 -3.54 3.84
CA GLN A 144 20.99 -2.62 4.97
C GLN A 144 21.08 -3.39 6.28
N PHE A 145 22.03 -3.03 7.14
CA PHE A 145 22.14 -3.61 8.48
C PHE A 145 21.00 -3.15 9.39
N LEU A 146 20.48 -4.07 10.20
CA LEU A 146 19.41 -3.78 11.15
C LEU A 146 19.83 -4.04 12.60
N SER A 147 20.36 -5.22 12.90
CA SER A 147 20.74 -5.60 14.27
C SER A 147 21.71 -6.78 14.28
N THR A 148 22.42 -6.97 15.40
CA THR A 148 23.26 -8.16 15.65
C THR A 148 23.11 -8.62 17.10
N SER A 149 23.22 -9.93 17.31
CA SER A 149 23.30 -10.52 18.65
C SER A 149 24.22 -11.74 18.66
N ASN A 150 24.96 -11.90 19.76
CA ASN A 150 25.71 -13.10 20.07
C ASN A 150 25.01 -14.00 21.10
N VAL A 151 23.86 -13.57 21.62
CA VAL A 151 23.10 -14.29 22.66
C VAL A 151 21.71 -14.68 22.18
N ALA A 152 21.08 -13.84 21.36
CA ALA A 152 19.73 -14.06 20.86
C ALA A 152 19.77 -14.84 19.55
N SER A 153 18.89 -15.82 19.44
CA SER A 153 18.62 -16.58 18.22
C SER A 153 17.90 -15.72 17.18
N VAL A 154 17.83 -16.24 15.95
CA VAL A 154 17.15 -15.59 14.83
C VAL A 154 15.70 -15.24 15.19
N LEU A 155 14.97 -16.15 15.86
CA LEU A 155 13.56 -15.94 16.19
C LEU A 155 13.35 -14.88 17.28
N GLU A 156 14.18 -14.90 18.33
CA GLU A 156 14.13 -13.88 19.40
C GLU A 156 14.43 -12.47 18.86
N MET A 157 15.40 -12.36 17.95
CA MET A 157 15.68 -11.11 17.26
C MET A 157 14.52 -10.70 16.33
N SER A 158 13.94 -11.66 15.60
CA SER A 158 12.85 -11.41 14.65
C SER A 158 11.62 -10.82 15.35
N GLU A 159 11.29 -11.30 16.55
CA GLU A 159 10.16 -10.80 17.32
C GLU A 159 10.30 -9.30 17.62
N GLN A 160 11.49 -8.87 18.07
CA GLN A 160 11.77 -7.46 18.36
C GLN A 160 11.77 -6.60 17.09
N ILE A 161 12.34 -7.12 16.00
CA ILE A 161 12.38 -6.44 14.70
C ILE A 161 10.96 -6.21 14.17
N ILE A 162 10.09 -7.22 14.22
CA ILE A 162 8.70 -7.11 13.77
C ILE A 162 7.94 -6.11 14.63
N ALA A 163 8.19 -6.07 15.94
CA ALA A 163 7.56 -5.09 16.83
C ALA A 163 7.95 -3.64 16.48
N TYR A 164 9.19 -3.41 16.01
CA TYR A 164 9.65 -2.08 15.61
C TYR A 164 9.16 -1.64 14.22
N LEU A 165 8.90 -2.60 13.32
CA LEU A 165 8.46 -2.32 11.94
C LEU A 165 6.94 -2.17 11.78
N LYS A 166 6.15 -2.50 12.81
CA LYS A 166 4.70 -2.30 12.86
C LYS A 166 4.34 -0.89 13.30
#